data_AF-A0A831UKM0-F1
#
_entry.id   AF-A0A831UKM0-F1
#
_cell.length_a   1.000
_cell.length_b   1.000
_cell.length_c   1.000
_cell.angle_alpha   90.00
_cell.angle_beta   90.00
_cell.angle_gamma   90.00
#
_symmetry.space_group_name_H-M   'P 1'
#
loop_
_entity.id
_entity.type
_entity.pdbx_description
1 polymer ?
#
loop_
_entity_poly.entity_id
_entity_poly.type
_entity_poly.pdbx_seq_one_letter_code
_entity_poly.pdbx_strand_id
1 'polypeptide(L)' 'MGLRGVIRGRTIELEQEPPLPDGTQVEVELIPHTTSSENPFWGRWREYADLLTEIEQEILTARESTVWRSLNGEGTD' A
#
# COMPACT_ATOMS: atom_id res chain seq x y z
N MET A 1 8.61 1.77 27.00
CA MET A 1 9.16 3.06 26.51
C MET A 1 10.19 2.71 25.44
N GLY A 2 10.14 3.33 24.26
CA GLY A 2 11.08 3.05 23.17
C GLY A 2 11.93 4.28 22.88
N LEU A 3 13.24 4.08 22.70
CA LEU A 3 14.16 5.13 22.30
C LEU A 3 14.49 4.95 20.81
N ARG A 4 14.69 6.07 20.12
CA ARG A 4 15.10 6.09 18.72
C ARG A 4 16.58 6.37 18.62
N GLY A 5 17.21 5.85 17.58
CA GLY A 5 18.63 6.01 17.37
C GLY A 5 19.11 5.37 16.09
N VAL A 6 20.40 5.50 15.84
CA VAL A 6 21.08 4.98 14.66
C VAL A 6 22.18 4.00 15.08
N ILE A 7 22.28 2.89 14.37
CA ILE A 7 23.34 1.90 14.60
C ILE A 7 24.63 2.36 13.89
N ARG A 8 25.73 2.47 14.64
CA ARG A 8 27.07 2.71 14.11
C ARG A 8 28.01 1.59 14.53
N GLY A 9 28.16 0.60 13.66
CA GLY A 9 28.97 -0.59 13.94
C GLY A 9 28.40 -1.36 15.12
N ARG A 10 29.03 -1.25 16.29
CA ARG A 10 28.62 -1.92 17.54
C ARG A 10 27.96 -0.99 18.56
N THR A 11 27.80 0.29 18.22
CA THR A 11 27.23 1.31 19.09
C THR A 11 25.86 1.74 18.57
N ILE A 12 24.90 1.97 19.48
CA ILE A 12 23.62 2.59 19.16
C ILE A 12 23.67 4.03 19.66
N GLU A 13 23.65 4.99 18.74
CA GLU A 13 23.55 6.41 19.08
C GLU A 13 22.07 6.78 19.23
N LEU A 14 21.65 7.06 20.46
CA LEU A 14 20.28 7.42 20.76
C LEU A 14 20.05 8.91 20.49
N GLU A 15 18.89 9.26 19.95
CA GLU A 15 18.46 10.65 19.74
C GLU A 15 18.18 11.38 21.06
N GLN A 16 17.89 10.61 22.11
CA GLN A 16 17.52 11.10 23.44
C GLN A 16 18.30 10.31 24.48
N GLU A 17 18.70 10.98 25.56
CA GLU A 17 19.37 10.33 26.68
C GLU A 17 18.41 9.35 27.37
N PRO A 18 18.83 8.10 27.61
CA PRO A 18 18.00 7.14 28.33
C PRO A 18 17.82 7.61 29.78
N PRO A 19 16.63 7.49 30.37
CA PRO A 19 16.40 7.81 31.78
C PRO A 19 16.89 6.67 32.69
N LEU A 20 18.12 6.18 32.44
CA LEU A 20 18.77 5.09 33.15
C LEU A 20 20.16 5.54 33.58
N PRO A 21 20.61 5.20 34.79
CA PRO A 21 21.94 5.55 35.24
C PRO A 21 23.02 4.78 34.47
N ASP A 22 24.22 5.36 34.41
CA ASP A 22 25.38 4.74 33.79
C ASP A 22 25.69 3.35 34.37
N GLY A 23 26.05 2.42 33.49
CA GLY A 23 26.35 1.03 33.86
C GLY A 23 25.13 0.12 34.02
N THR A 24 23.91 0.63 33.81
CA THR A 24 22.70 -0.21 33.77
C THR A 24 22.80 -1.24 32.64
N GLN A 25 22.69 -2.52 32.98
CA GLN A 25 22.57 -3.58 31.98
C GLN A 25 21.17 -3.54 31.36
N VAL A 26 21.11 -3.59 30.03
CA VAL A 26 19.85 -3.54 29.28
C VAL A 26 19.82 -4.62 28.21
N GLU A 27 18.65 -5.17 27.98
CA GLU A 27 18.35 -5.95 26.78
C GLU A 27 17.71 -5.03 25.75
N VAL A 28 18.14 -5.12 24.49
CA VAL A 28 17.70 -4.21 23.43
C VAL A 28 16.99 -5.00 22.34
N GLU A 29 15.74 -4.64 22.07
CA GLU A 29 15.02 -5.07 20.88
C GLU A 29 15.17 -4.02 19.79
N LEU A 30 15.70 -4.43 18.62
CA LEU A 30 15.92 -3.55 17.48
C LEU A 30 14.75 -3.64 16.52
N ILE A 31 13.95 -2.58 16.45
CA ILE A 31 12.86 -2.43 15.48
C ILE A 31 13.37 -1.52 14.37
N PRO A 32 13.61 -2.03 13.15
CA PRO A 32 14.02 -1.20 12.03
C PRO A 32 12.99 -0.09 11.80
N HIS A 33 13.44 1.16 11.76
CA HIS A 33 12.63 2.27 11.27
C HIS A 33 12.54 2.18 9.74
N THR A 34 11.82 1.19 9.23
CA THR A 34 11.35 1.23 7.85
C THR A 34 10.27 2.30 7.81
N THR A 35 10.52 3.39 7.10
CA THR A 35 9.45 4.23 6.55
C THR A 35 8.64 3.36 5.59
N SER A 36 7.76 2.53 6.12
CA SER A 36 6.78 1.74 5.35
C SER A 36 5.68 2.65 4.79
N SER A 37 6.05 3.79 4.21
CA SER A 37 5.22 4.53 3.27
C SER A 37 5.55 4.18 1.83
N GLU A 38 6.71 3.55 1.57
CA GLU A 38 7.14 3.18 0.22
C GLU A 38 7.44 1.70 0.14
N ASN A 39 6.48 0.85 0.50
CA ASN A 39 6.50 -0.48 -0.09
C ASN A 39 6.12 -0.30 -1.58
N PRO A 40 7.04 -0.52 -2.53
CA PRO A 40 6.80 -0.28 -3.95
C PRO A 40 5.64 -1.12 -4.51
N PHE A 41 5.26 -2.19 -3.82
CA PHE A 41 4.10 -3.00 -4.16
C PHE A 41 2.77 -2.28 -3.88
N TRP A 42 2.68 -1.39 -2.89
CA TRP A 42 1.44 -0.65 -2.61
C TRP A 42 1.13 0.42 -3.66
N GLY A 43 2.16 1.07 -4.23
CA GLY A 43 1.99 1.99 -5.36
C GLY A 43 1.42 1.27 -6.58
N ARG A 44 2.05 0.16 -6.96
CA ARG A 44 1.58 -0.71 -8.04
C ARG A 44 0.18 -1.28 -7.78
N TRP A 45 -0.16 -1.64 -6.54
CA TRP A 45 -1.51 -2.12 -6.20
C TRP A 45 -2.58 -1.05 -6.40
N ARG A 46 -2.28 0.22 -6.06
CA ARG A 46 -3.20 1.34 -6.27
C ARG A 46 -3.44 1.59 -7.77
N GLU A 47 -2.38 1.57 -8.58
CA GLU A 47 -2.49 1.68 -10.04
C GLU A 47 -3.40 0.60 -10.64
N TYR A 48 -3.33 -0.64 -10.14
CA TYR A 48 -4.22 -1.71 -10.58
C TYR A 48 -5.68 -1.50 -10.14
N ALA A 49 -5.93 -0.93 -8.97
CA ALA A 49 -7.28 -0.62 -8.51
C ALA A 49 -7.96 0.44 -9.39
N ASP A 50 -7.21 1.45 -9.81
CA ASP A 50 -7.69 2.49 -10.73
C ASP A 50 -8.00 1.89 -12.12
N LEU A 51 -7.09 1.04 -12.65
CA LEU A 51 -7.29 0.33 -13.93
C LEU A 51 -8.54 -0.56 -13.91
N LEU A 52 -8.78 -1.30 -12.82
CA LEU A 52 -9.97 -2.15 -12.69
C LEU A 52 -11.26 -1.32 -12.67
N THR A 53 -11.23 -0.15 -12.04
CA THR A 53 -12.37 0.76 -12.02
C THR A 53 -12.66 1.33 -13.41
N GLU A 54 -11.62 1.68 -14.16
CA GLU A 54 -11.74 2.15 -15.55
C GLU A 54 -12.37 1.08 -16.45
N ILE A 55 -11.89 -0.17 -16.37
CA ILE A 55 -12.44 -1.31 -17.12
C ILE A 55 -13.91 -1.55 -16.76
N GLU A 56 -14.27 -1.50 -15.48
CA GLU A 56 -15.65 -1.68 -15.05
C GLU A 56 -16.58 -0.60 -15.65
N GLN A 57 -16.15 0.66 -15.61
CA GLN A 57 -16.92 1.77 -16.20
C GLN A 57 -17.04 1.65 -17.72
N GLU A 58 -15.99 1.22 -18.40
CA GLU A 58 -16.02 1.00 -19.85
C GLU A 58 -17.00 -0.13 -20.21
N ILE A 59 -17.00 -1.23 -19.45
CA ILE A 59 -17.94 -2.35 -19.66
C ILE A 59 -19.38 -1.91 -19.42
N LEU A 60 -19.65 -1.16 -18.34
CA LEU A 60 -20.99 -0.65 -18.04
C LEU A 60 -21.48 0.31 -19.12
N THR A 61 -20.61 1.21 -19.58
CA THR A 61 -20.91 2.16 -20.65
C THR A 61 -21.14 1.45 -21.99
N ALA A 62 -20.31 0.46 -22.33
CA ALA A 62 -20.48 -0.36 -23.52
C ALA A 62 -21.81 -1.13 -23.48
N ARG A 63 -22.20 -1.64 -22.31
CA ARG A 63 -23.49 -2.33 -22.11
C ARG A 63 -24.68 -1.39 -22.29
N GLU A 64 -24.61 -0.15 -21.81
CA GLU A 64 -25.68 0.84 -21.95
C GLU A 64 -25.79 1.39 -23.38
N SER A 65 -24.65 1.57 -24.06
CA SER A 65 -24.59 2.05 -25.44
C SER A 65 -24.86 0.96 -26.48
N THR A 66 -24.75 -0.32 -26.09
CA THR A 66 -25.23 -1.43 -26.91
C THR A 66 -26.75 -1.40 -26.93
N VAL A 67 -27.30 -0.66 -27.91
CA VAL A 67 -28.67 -0.87 -28.36
C VAL A 67 -28.76 -2.31 -28.81
N TRP A 68 -29.32 -3.17 -27.96
CA TRP A 68 -29.74 -4.50 -28.35
C TRP A 68 -30.73 -4.32 -29.50
N ARG A 69 -30.24 -4.40 -30.75
CA ARG A 69 -31.13 -4.62 -31.89
C ARG A 69 -31.81 -5.94 -31.59
N SER A 70 -33.05 -5.87 -31.12
CA SER A 70 -33.94 -7.01 -31.03
C SER A 70 -33.94 -7.66 -32.41
N LEU A 71 -33.24 -8.79 -32.52
CA LEU A 71 -33.40 -9.74 -33.61
C LEU A 71 -34.76 -10.43 -33.41
N ASN A 72 -35.85 -9.65 -33.49
CA ASN A 72 -37.18 -10.19 -33.63
C ASN A 72 -37.49 -10.09 -35.12
N GLY A 73 -37.46 -11.27 -35.76
CA GLY A 73 -37.47 -11.43 -37.19
C GLY A 73 -38.64 -10.73 -37.87
N GLU A 74 -38.32 -10.01 -38.95
CA GLU A 74 -39.25 -9.79 -40.05
C GLU A 74 -39.62 -11.17 -40.62
N GLY A 75 -40.76 -11.68 -40.17
CA GLY A 75 -41.52 -12.67 -40.92
C GLY A 75 -42.06 -11.99 -42.17
N THR A 76 -41.48 -12.35 -43.30
CA THR A 76 -42.05 -12.07 -44.62
C THR A 76 -43.29 -12.92 -44.81
N ASP A 77 -44.42 -12.29 -45.10
CA ASP A 77 -45.58 -12.88 -45.80
C ASP A 77 -45.93 -11.95 -46.97
#